data_AF-A0A435FDZ1-F1
#
_entry.id   AF-A0A435FDZ1-F1
#
_cell.length_a   1.000
_cell.length_b   1.000
_cell.length_c   1.000
_cell.angle_alpha   90.00
_cell.angle_beta   90.00
_cell.angle_gamma   90.00
#
_symmetry.space_group_name_H-M   'P 1'
#
loop_
_entity.id
_entity.type
_entity.pdbx_description
1 polymer ?
#
loop_
_entity_poly.entity_id
_entity_poly.type
_entity_poly.pdbx_seq_one_letter_code
_entity_poly.pdbx_strand_id
1 'polypeptide(L)'
;AAGCRQAGCALIGGETAEMPGMYHGNDYDLAGFAVGAAERGQLLPTDDIVEGDVLLGLASSGLHSNGYSLVRRIVAVSGLSWSDPAPFNDEATLAEALLEPTRIYVKSILKAIRNTHGIKALAHITGGGFPENIPRVLPKDFSAELDLEAIDVPPVFSWLAKTGGVAPEEMMRTFNCGIGMILAV
;
A
#
# COMPACT_ATOMS: atom_id res chain seq x y z
N ALA A 1 -5.65 -10.14 -15.13
CA ALA A 1 -6.12 -9.12 -16.11
C ALA A 1 -6.96 -7.98 -15.51
N ALA A 2 -7.77 -8.20 -14.46
CA ALA A 2 -8.62 -7.14 -13.90
C ALA A 2 -7.86 -5.89 -13.44
N GLY A 3 -6.71 -6.06 -12.77
CA GLY A 3 -5.84 -4.95 -12.37
C GLY A 3 -5.38 -4.08 -13.55
N CYS A 4 -5.00 -4.69 -14.68
CA CYS A 4 -4.62 -3.95 -15.90
C CYS A 4 -5.78 -3.08 -16.41
N ARG A 5 -7.01 -3.62 -16.42
CA ARG A 5 -8.20 -2.85 -16.82
C ARG A 5 -8.49 -1.69 -15.87
N GLN A 6 -8.33 -1.90 -14.56
CA GLN A 6 -8.46 -0.84 -13.56
C GLN A 6 -7.40 0.25 -13.77
N ALA A 7 -6.13 -0.13 -14.00
CA ALA A 7 -5.04 0.80 -14.28
C ALA A 7 -5.17 1.51 -15.65
N GLY A 8 -5.90 0.91 -16.60
CA GLY A 8 -5.96 1.40 -17.97
C GLY A 8 -4.74 1.02 -18.81
N CYS A 9 -4.06 -0.08 -18.47
CA CYS A 9 -2.93 -0.60 -19.22
C CYS A 9 -3.27 -1.92 -19.94
N ALA A 10 -2.47 -2.25 -20.95
CA ALA A 10 -2.57 -3.52 -21.67
C ALA A 10 -1.74 -4.61 -20.94
N LEU A 11 -2.28 -5.83 -20.88
CA LEU A 11 -1.53 -7.02 -20.47
C LEU A 11 -0.95 -7.67 -21.74
N ILE A 12 0.33 -7.45 -21.99
CA ILE A 12 0.99 -7.83 -23.25
C ILE A 12 1.51 -9.27 -23.27
N GLY A 13 1.62 -9.92 -22.11
CA GLY A 13 2.13 -11.27 -21.98
C GLY A 13 2.33 -11.67 -20.52
N GLY A 14 2.71 -12.92 -20.32
CA GLY A 14 3.07 -13.51 -19.03
C GLY A 14 3.80 -14.83 -19.26
N GLU A 15 4.52 -15.31 -18.26
CA GLU A 15 5.22 -16.58 -18.29
C GLU A 15 4.92 -17.37 -17.01
N THR A 16 5.00 -18.69 -17.11
CA THR A 16 4.86 -19.61 -15.96
C THR A 16 6.06 -20.54 -15.92
N ALA A 17 6.62 -20.77 -14.73
CA ALA A 17 7.72 -21.71 -14.54
C ALA A 17 7.40 -22.63 -13.36
N GLU A 18 7.61 -23.94 -13.55
CA GLU A 18 7.47 -24.95 -12.50
C GLU A 18 8.85 -25.39 -12.04
N MET A 19 9.21 -25.07 -10.80
CA MET A 19 10.56 -25.31 -10.26
C MET A 19 10.48 -26.07 -8.92
N PRO A 20 10.22 -27.39 -8.92
CA PRO A 20 10.03 -28.18 -7.69
C PRO A 20 11.29 -28.29 -6.81
N GLY A 21 12.48 -28.03 -7.37
CA GLY A 21 13.72 -27.95 -6.62
C GLY A 21 13.96 -26.60 -5.93
N MET A 22 13.16 -25.57 -6.24
CA MET A 22 13.28 -24.21 -5.69
C MET A 22 12.12 -23.87 -4.74
N TYR A 23 10.89 -24.27 -5.07
CA TYR A 23 9.71 -24.01 -4.24
C TYR A 23 9.35 -25.20 -3.35
N HIS A 24 8.90 -24.92 -2.13
CA HIS A 24 8.52 -25.95 -1.16
C HIS A 24 7.02 -26.21 -1.20
N GLY A 25 6.62 -27.48 -1.41
CA GLY A 25 5.22 -27.88 -1.35
C GLY A 25 4.34 -27.14 -2.38
N ASN A 26 3.40 -26.35 -1.88
CA ASN A 26 2.44 -25.59 -2.70
C ASN A 26 2.78 -24.09 -2.79
N ASP A 27 4.01 -23.70 -2.41
CA ASP A 27 4.46 -22.32 -2.54
C ASP A 27 4.54 -21.91 -4.01
N TYR A 28 4.18 -20.66 -4.29
CA TYR A 28 4.35 -20.03 -5.60
C TYR A 28 4.83 -18.60 -5.41
N ASP A 29 5.51 -18.09 -6.45
CA ASP A 29 5.89 -16.69 -6.53
C ASP A 29 5.15 -16.02 -7.68
N LEU A 30 4.74 -14.78 -7.45
CA LEU A 30 4.04 -13.97 -8.43
C LEU A 30 4.79 -12.65 -8.60
N ALA A 31 5.50 -12.52 -9.70
CA ALA A 31 6.14 -11.29 -10.12
C ALA A 31 5.35 -10.61 -11.23
N GLY A 32 5.43 -9.29 -11.29
CA GLY A 32 4.84 -8.48 -12.35
C GLY A 32 5.77 -7.34 -12.73
N PHE A 33 5.78 -6.99 -14.02
CA PHE A 33 6.51 -5.85 -14.54
C PHE A 33 5.54 -4.88 -15.22
N ALA A 34 5.69 -3.59 -14.93
CA ALA A 34 4.93 -2.53 -15.56
C ALA A 34 5.88 -1.54 -16.24
N VAL A 35 5.51 -1.11 -17.44
CA VAL A 35 6.21 -0.06 -18.18
C VAL A 35 5.25 1.08 -18.47
N GLY A 36 5.75 2.31 -18.35
CA GLY A 36 5.03 3.53 -18.66
C GLY A 36 5.97 4.58 -19.27
N ALA A 37 5.41 5.70 -19.71
CA ALA A 37 6.17 6.83 -20.23
C ALA A 37 5.73 8.11 -19.51
N ALA A 38 6.68 9.03 -19.33
CA ALA A 38 6.44 10.35 -18.78
C ALA A 38 7.19 11.39 -19.63
N GLU A 39 6.62 12.58 -19.73
CA GLU A 39 7.25 13.68 -20.46
C GLU A 39 8.50 14.18 -19.73
N ARG A 40 9.55 14.50 -20.50
CA ARG A 40 10.77 15.05 -19.93
C ARG A 40 10.46 16.41 -19.29
N GLY A 41 10.94 16.61 -18.06
CA GLY A 41 10.68 17.84 -17.30
C GLY A 41 9.36 17.86 -16.54
N GLN A 42 8.55 16.78 -16.62
CA GLN A 42 7.33 16.60 -15.82
C GLN A 42 7.46 15.43 -14.82
N LEU A 43 8.70 15.06 -14.48
CA LEU A 43 8.95 14.00 -13.51
C LEU A 43 8.71 14.51 -12.09
N LEU A 44 8.18 13.63 -11.25
CA LEU A 44 8.07 13.83 -9.81
C LEU A 44 9.24 13.13 -9.10
N PRO A 45 9.68 13.62 -7.92
CA PRO A 45 9.22 14.86 -7.29
C PRO A 45 9.69 16.11 -8.07
N THR A 46 8.94 17.21 -7.96
CA THR A 46 9.35 18.53 -8.43
C THR A 46 10.37 19.15 -7.46
N ASP A 47 11.06 20.19 -7.92
CA ASP A 47 12.08 20.92 -7.15
C ASP A 47 11.52 22.11 -6.35
N ASP A 48 10.20 22.32 -6.37
CA ASP A 48 9.48 23.43 -5.74
C ASP A 48 8.66 23.01 -4.50
N ILE A 49 9.05 21.91 -3.84
CA ILE A 49 8.53 21.54 -2.52
C ILE A 49 9.01 22.58 -1.49
N VAL A 50 8.08 23.14 -0.72
CA VAL A 50 8.32 24.20 0.25
C VAL A 50 7.61 23.94 1.58
N GLU A 51 8.00 24.69 2.62
CA GLU A 51 7.35 24.62 3.91
C GLU A 51 5.90 25.11 3.77
N GLY A 52 4.96 24.37 4.36
CA GLY A 52 3.53 24.63 4.25
C GLY A 52 2.83 23.87 3.12
N ASP A 53 3.57 23.15 2.27
CA ASP A 53 2.95 22.18 1.35
C ASP A 53 2.17 21.12 2.14
N VAL A 54 1.05 20.68 1.58
CA VAL A 54 0.11 19.80 2.28
C VAL A 54 0.30 18.36 1.82
N LEU A 55 0.28 17.44 2.80
CA LEU A 55 0.25 16.00 2.51
C LEU A 55 -1.18 15.50 2.47
N LEU A 56 -1.62 15.05 1.30
CA LEU A 56 -2.93 14.45 1.08
C LEU A 56 -2.79 12.92 1.03
N GLY A 57 -3.45 12.23 1.95
CA GLY A 57 -3.52 10.77 1.98
C GLY A 57 -4.69 10.21 1.18
N LEU A 58 -4.44 9.21 0.33
CA LEU A 58 -5.47 8.40 -0.31
C LEU A 58 -5.64 7.09 0.44
N ALA A 59 -6.90 6.78 0.79
CA ALA A 59 -7.25 5.57 1.51
C ALA A 59 -6.73 4.31 0.81
N SER A 60 -6.17 3.38 1.58
CA SER A 60 -5.88 2.01 1.18
C SER A 60 -7.18 1.20 1.11
N SER A 61 -7.09 -0.03 0.61
CA SER A 61 -8.18 -1.02 0.68
C SER A 61 -8.01 -1.97 1.87
N GLY A 62 -6.94 -1.82 2.65
CA GLY A 62 -6.53 -2.76 3.68
C GLY A 62 -5.01 -2.89 3.70
N LEU A 63 -4.51 -4.09 3.94
CA LEU A 63 -3.07 -4.39 4.09
C LEU A 63 -2.25 -4.18 2.80
N HIS A 64 -2.93 -4.18 1.65
CA HIS A 64 -2.32 -4.27 0.32
C HIS A 64 -1.46 -5.53 0.21
N SER A 65 -0.17 -5.40 -0.07
CA SER A 65 0.74 -6.52 -0.33
C SER A 65 1.97 -6.55 0.60
N ASN A 66 1.92 -5.84 1.73
CA ASN A 66 3.06 -5.74 2.67
C ASN A 66 2.67 -6.19 4.09
N GLY A 67 3.65 -6.62 4.87
CA GLY A 67 3.44 -7.03 6.27
C GLY A 67 2.84 -8.44 6.47
N TYR A 68 2.62 -9.22 5.40
CA TYR A 68 1.95 -10.53 5.51
C TYR A 68 2.69 -11.56 6.35
N SER A 69 4.01 -11.46 6.49
CA SER A 69 4.76 -12.31 7.43
C SER A 69 4.32 -12.08 8.88
N LEU A 70 4.08 -10.82 9.27
CA LEU A 70 3.54 -10.48 10.59
C LEU A 70 2.07 -10.89 10.71
N VAL A 71 1.25 -10.64 9.67
CA VAL A 71 -0.15 -11.06 9.63
C VAL A 71 -0.28 -12.57 9.87
N ARG A 72 0.47 -13.40 9.14
CA ARG A 72 0.43 -14.87 9.33
C ARG A 72 0.78 -15.28 10.76
N ARG A 73 1.77 -14.61 11.38
CA ARG A 73 2.15 -14.87 12.78
C ARG A 73 1.03 -14.49 13.75
N ILE A 74 0.38 -13.35 13.54
CA ILE A 74 -0.74 -12.88 14.38
C ILE A 74 -1.94 -13.82 14.25
N VAL A 75 -2.28 -14.24 13.04
CA VAL A 75 -3.36 -15.22 12.81
C VAL A 75 -3.05 -16.54 13.53
N ALA A 76 -1.82 -17.05 13.43
CA ALA A 76 -1.42 -18.29 14.09
C ALA A 76 -1.58 -18.24 15.63
N VAL A 77 -1.35 -17.09 16.27
CA VAL A 77 -1.53 -16.94 17.73
C VAL A 77 -2.96 -16.56 18.12
N SER A 78 -3.76 -16.04 17.18
CA SER A 78 -5.17 -15.69 17.42
C SER A 78 -6.07 -16.91 17.64
N GLY A 79 -5.65 -18.08 17.15
CA GLY A 79 -6.44 -19.32 17.18
C GLY A 79 -7.53 -19.40 16.10
N LEU A 80 -7.66 -18.39 15.23
CA LEU A 80 -8.60 -18.39 14.12
C LEU A 80 -8.09 -19.22 12.94
N SER A 81 -9.01 -19.93 12.29
CA SER A 81 -8.82 -20.49 10.96
C SER A 81 -9.03 -19.40 9.89
N TRP A 82 -8.42 -19.59 8.71
CA TRP A 82 -8.60 -18.72 7.55
C TRP A 82 -10.05 -18.63 7.06
N SER A 83 -10.84 -19.68 7.30
CA SER A 83 -12.25 -19.76 6.92
C SER A 83 -13.21 -19.20 7.98
N ASP A 84 -12.71 -18.82 9.15
CA ASP A 84 -13.55 -18.26 10.21
C ASP A 84 -14.00 -16.84 9.83
N PRO A 85 -15.12 -16.33 10.38
CA PRO A 85 -15.52 -14.94 10.20
C PRO A 85 -14.42 -13.97 10.63
N ALA A 86 -14.18 -12.92 9.84
CA ALA A 86 -13.20 -11.91 10.19
C ALA A 86 -13.70 -11.06 11.39
N PRO A 87 -12.95 -10.94 12.50
CA PRO A 87 -13.39 -10.17 13.67
C PRO A 87 -13.59 -8.66 13.45
N PHE A 88 -13.23 -8.19 12.27
CA PHE A 88 -13.25 -6.79 11.85
C PHE A 88 -14.06 -6.58 10.55
N ASN A 89 -14.71 -7.63 10.04
CA ASN A 89 -15.59 -7.58 8.89
C ASN A 89 -16.60 -8.75 8.94
N ASP A 90 -17.83 -8.46 9.37
CA ASP A 90 -18.87 -9.47 9.57
C ASP A 90 -19.40 -10.09 8.27
N GLU A 91 -19.05 -9.51 7.11
CA GLU A 91 -19.51 -9.97 5.79
C GLU A 91 -18.50 -10.89 5.08
N ALA A 92 -17.33 -11.14 5.68
CA ALA A 92 -16.25 -11.87 5.05
C ALA A 92 -15.55 -12.86 6.00
N THR A 93 -14.97 -13.91 5.43
CA THR A 93 -14.01 -14.75 6.15
C THR A 93 -12.70 -13.98 6.39
N LEU A 94 -11.90 -14.47 7.34
CA LEU A 94 -10.58 -13.91 7.64
C LEU A 94 -9.69 -13.87 6.40
N ALA A 95 -9.69 -14.93 5.59
CA ALA A 95 -8.93 -14.98 4.34
C ALA A 95 -9.39 -13.91 3.34
N GLU A 96 -10.70 -13.81 3.09
CA GLU A 96 -11.26 -12.83 2.15
C GLU A 96 -10.95 -11.40 2.56
N ALA A 97 -11.15 -11.08 3.85
CA ALA A 97 -10.92 -9.74 4.36
C ALA A 97 -9.43 -9.34 4.34
N LEU A 98 -8.52 -10.30 4.59
CA LEU A 98 -7.08 -10.05 4.51
C LEU A 98 -6.56 -10.00 3.07
N LEU A 99 -7.19 -10.72 2.14
CA LEU A 99 -6.80 -10.78 0.72
C LEU A 99 -7.51 -9.73 -0.16
N GLU A 100 -8.16 -8.73 0.44
CA GLU A 100 -8.74 -7.60 -0.28
C GLU A 100 -7.68 -6.99 -1.24
N PRO A 101 -7.96 -6.95 -2.56
CA PRO A 101 -6.95 -6.55 -3.53
C PRO A 101 -6.36 -5.15 -3.27
N THR A 102 -5.05 -5.01 -3.51
CA THR A 102 -4.37 -3.71 -3.47
C THR A 102 -5.07 -2.70 -4.38
N ARG A 103 -5.48 -1.57 -3.81
CA ARG A 103 -6.10 -0.48 -4.55
C ARG A 103 -5.16 0.08 -5.62
N ILE A 104 -5.69 0.29 -6.82
CA ILE A 104 -4.96 0.87 -7.96
C ILE A 104 -5.30 2.35 -8.12
N TYR A 105 -4.30 3.22 -7.95
CA TYR A 105 -4.48 4.69 -7.96
C TYR A 105 -4.22 5.37 -9.32
N VAL A 106 -3.81 4.62 -10.34
CA VAL A 106 -3.26 5.15 -11.60
C VAL A 106 -4.20 6.18 -12.27
N LYS A 107 -5.48 5.84 -12.46
CA LYS A 107 -6.41 6.70 -13.21
C LYS A 107 -6.70 8.02 -12.50
N SER A 108 -6.93 7.99 -11.18
CA SER A 108 -7.23 9.20 -10.42
C SER A 108 -6.01 10.12 -10.33
N ILE A 109 -4.83 9.56 -10.07
CA ILE A 109 -3.59 10.33 -9.98
C ILE A 109 -3.22 10.94 -11.33
N LEU A 110 -3.23 10.17 -12.41
CA LEU A 110 -2.92 10.72 -13.75
C LEU A 110 -3.89 11.83 -14.15
N LYS A 111 -5.17 11.72 -13.80
CA LYS A 111 -6.15 12.79 -14.03
C LYS A 111 -5.81 14.03 -13.21
N ALA A 112 -5.43 13.89 -11.95
CA ALA A 112 -5.05 15.01 -11.09
C ALA A 112 -3.79 15.72 -11.62
N ILE A 113 -2.72 14.96 -11.93
CA ILE A 113 -1.47 15.50 -12.50
C ILE A 113 -1.76 16.37 -13.72
N ARG A 114 -2.54 15.85 -14.68
CA ARG A 114 -2.86 16.56 -15.94
C ARG A 114 -3.72 17.81 -15.76
N ASN A 115 -4.60 17.80 -14.77
CA ASN A 115 -5.62 18.85 -14.63
C ASN A 115 -5.19 19.97 -13.68
N THR A 116 -4.35 19.69 -12.69
CA THR A 116 -3.98 20.68 -11.67
C THR A 116 -2.54 21.16 -11.80
N HIS A 117 -1.62 20.30 -12.25
CA HIS A 117 -0.18 20.53 -12.16
C HIS A 117 0.32 20.88 -10.73
N GLY A 118 -0.49 20.58 -9.71
CA GLY A 118 -0.19 20.92 -8.31
C GLY A 118 0.33 19.75 -7.50
N ILE A 119 0.51 18.56 -8.10
CA ILE A 119 1.14 17.43 -7.40
C ILE A 119 2.64 17.56 -7.54
N LYS A 120 3.32 17.80 -6.42
CA LYS A 120 4.78 17.97 -6.34
C LYS A 120 5.51 16.68 -6.03
N ALA A 121 4.89 15.77 -5.29
CA ALA A 121 5.46 14.44 -5.03
C ALA A 121 4.38 13.38 -4.80
N LEU A 122 4.76 12.10 -4.97
CA LEU A 122 3.92 10.93 -4.71
C LEU A 122 4.70 9.88 -3.94
N ALA A 123 4.27 9.54 -2.72
CA ALA A 123 4.80 8.43 -1.95
C ALA A 123 3.80 7.27 -1.91
N HIS A 124 4.15 6.15 -2.52
CA HIS A 124 3.39 4.90 -2.40
C HIS A 124 3.73 4.22 -1.08
N ILE A 125 2.76 4.04 -0.20
CA ILE A 125 2.99 3.49 1.13
C ILE A 125 2.99 1.96 1.05
N THR A 126 4.19 1.39 1.14
CA THR A 126 4.43 -0.06 0.98
C THR A 126 5.17 -0.60 2.20
N GLY A 127 6.13 -1.53 2.03
CA GLY A 127 7.01 -1.96 3.11
C GLY A 127 7.78 -0.76 3.69
N GLY A 128 7.95 -0.75 5.02
CA GLY A 128 8.54 0.39 5.73
C GLY A 128 7.55 1.51 6.07
N GLY A 129 6.30 1.41 5.59
CA GLY A 129 5.18 2.27 5.98
C GLY A 129 5.47 3.76 5.81
N PHE A 130 4.93 4.61 6.69
CA PHE A 130 5.13 6.06 6.59
C PHE A 130 6.61 6.48 6.77
N PRO A 131 7.33 5.98 7.80
CA PRO A 131 8.69 6.45 8.09
C PRO A 131 9.69 6.21 6.96
N GLU A 132 9.53 5.13 6.19
CA GLU A 132 10.45 4.85 5.09
C GLU A 132 10.00 5.40 3.75
N ASN A 133 8.70 5.48 3.47
CA ASN A 133 8.22 5.82 2.13
C ASN A 133 8.09 7.34 1.91
N ILE A 134 7.67 8.10 2.94
CA ILE A 134 7.47 9.55 2.80
C ILE A 134 8.80 10.29 2.57
N PRO A 135 9.87 10.06 3.35
CA PRO A 135 11.12 10.81 3.17
C PRO A 135 11.81 10.58 1.82
N ARG A 136 11.49 9.49 1.10
CA ARG A 136 12.08 9.19 -0.23
C ARG A 136 11.73 10.21 -1.30
N VAL A 137 10.65 10.97 -1.10
CA VAL A 137 10.14 11.93 -2.07
C VAL A 137 10.23 13.39 -1.62
N LEU A 138 10.76 13.62 -0.41
CA LEU A 138 10.99 14.95 0.14
C LEU A 138 12.45 15.37 -0.04
N PRO A 139 12.74 16.69 -0.13
CA PRO A 139 14.11 17.17 -0.07
C PRO A 139 14.75 16.85 1.28
N LYS A 140 16.08 16.75 1.34
CA LYS A 140 16.83 16.28 2.53
C LYS A 140 16.59 17.09 3.80
N ASP A 141 16.32 18.39 3.65
CA ASP A 141 16.15 19.32 4.76
C ASP A 141 14.68 19.43 5.22
N PHE A 142 13.80 18.58 4.69
CA PHE A 142 12.37 18.57 5.00
C PHE A 142 11.95 17.31 5.74
N SER A 143 10.95 17.47 6.60
CA SER A 143 10.26 16.38 7.30
C SER A 143 8.76 16.54 7.15
N ALA A 144 8.04 15.42 7.12
CA ALA A 144 6.59 15.40 7.16
C ALA A 144 6.08 15.42 8.61
N GLU A 145 5.10 16.28 8.89
CA GLU A 145 4.27 16.20 10.09
C GLU A 145 2.91 15.59 9.70
N LEU A 146 2.49 14.56 10.42
CA LEU A 146 1.25 13.84 10.14
C LEU A 146 0.30 13.98 11.33
N ASP A 147 -0.90 14.49 11.07
CA ASP A 147 -2.02 14.36 11.99
C ASP A 147 -2.61 12.95 11.85
N LEU A 148 -2.25 12.08 12.80
CA LEU A 148 -2.73 10.69 12.81
C LEU A 148 -4.19 10.58 13.23
N GLU A 149 -4.74 11.58 13.94
CA GLU A 149 -6.15 11.58 14.35
C GLU A 149 -7.07 11.85 13.14
N ALA A 150 -6.55 12.51 12.11
CA ALA A 150 -7.25 12.73 10.84
C ALA A 150 -7.36 11.46 9.97
N ILE A 151 -6.65 10.37 10.32
CA ILE A 151 -6.68 9.12 9.55
C ILE A 151 -7.77 8.20 10.08
N ASP A 152 -8.76 7.90 9.24
CA ASP A 152 -9.71 6.82 9.51
C ASP A 152 -9.05 5.46 9.26
N VAL A 153 -8.48 4.88 10.32
CA VAL A 153 -7.72 3.63 10.25
C VAL A 153 -8.67 2.44 10.09
N PRO A 154 -8.54 1.65 8.99
CA PRO A 154 -9.39 0.48 8.79
C PRO A 154 -9.34 -0.52 9.96
N PRO A 155 -10.49 -1.10 10.38
CA PRO A 155 -10.58 -1.97 11.56
C PRO A 155 -9.59 -3.15 11.60
N VAL A 156 -9.16 -3.65 10.44
CA VAL A 156 -8.13 -4.71 10.33
C VAL A 156 -6.84 -4.36 11.06
N PHE A 157 -6.40 -3.10 11.00
CA PHE A 157 -5.15 -2.68 11.66
C PHE A 157 -5.29 -2.66 13.18
N SER A 158 -6.42 -2.16 13.69
CA SER A 158 -6.74 -2.18 15.11
C SER A 158 -6.82 -3.62 15.66
N TRP A 159 -7.42 -4.52 14.88
CA TRP A 159 -7.45 -5.94 15.23
C TRP A 159 -6.04 -6.56 15.27
N LEU A 160 -5.21 -6.32 14.25
CA LEU A 160 -3.82 -6.81 14.21
C LEU A 160 -3.00 -6.26 15.38
N ALA A 161 -3.09 -4.97 15.67
CA ALA A 161 -2.37 -4.33 16.76
C ALA A 161 -2.73 -4.96 18.11
N LYS A 162 -4.04 -5.10 18.39
CA LYS A 162 -4.54 -5.68 19.64
C LYS A 162 -4.20 -7.16 19.77
N THR A 163 -4.40 -7.94 18.71
CA THR A 163 -4.24 -9.41 18.74
C THR A 163 -2.78 -9.80 18.77
N GLY A 164 -1.92 -9.06 18.04
CA GLY A 164 -0.48 -9.29 18.00
C GLY A 164 0.31 -8.60 19.11
N GLY A 165 -0.32 -7.71 19.89
CA GLY A 165 0.40 -6.85 20.85
C GLY A 165 1.43 -5.95 20.16
N VAL A 166 1.12 -5.45 18.96
CA VAL A 166 2.05 -4.68 18.13
C VAL A 166 2.01 -3.21 18.55
N ALA A 167 3.17 -2.64 18.86
CA ALA A 167 3.28 -1.23 19.24
C ALA A 167 2.86 -0.31 18.06
N PRO A 168 2.28 0.88 18.33
CA PRO A 168 1.86 1.80 17.28
C PRO A 168 2.96 2.18 16.27
N GLU A 169 4.19 2.40 16.73
CA GLU A 169 5.34 2.69 15.86
C GLU A 169 5.65 1.53 14.90
N GLU A 170 5.56 0.28 15.40
CA GLU A 170 5.79 -0.90 14.59
C GLU A 170 4.66 -1.11 13.57
N MET A 171 3.42 -0.77 13.95
CA MET A 171 2.28 -0.77 13.02
C MET A 171 2.53 0.20 11.87
N MET A 172 2.94 1.44 12.16
CA MET A 172 3.22 2.46 11.14
C MET A 172 4.46 2.17 10.29
N ARG A 173 5.43 1.41 10.82
CA ARG A 173 6.60 0.95 10.05
C ARG A 173 6.30 -0.25 9.17
N THR A 174 5.40 -1.13 9.60
CA THR A 174 5.11 -2.36 8.86
C THR A 174 4.00 -2.19 7.84
N PHE A 175 2.99 -1.38 8.18
CA PHE A 175 1.74 -1.28 7.43
C PHE A 175 1.49 0.14 6.94
N ASN A 176 0.55 0.25 6.00
CA ASN A 176 0.07 1.52 5.48
C ASN A 176 -0.96 2.23 6.39
N CYS A 177 -1.44 1.54 7.43
CA CYS A 177 -2.39 2.04 8.44
C CYS A 177 -3.60 2.81 7.87
N GLY A 178 -4.07 2.44 6.68
CA GLY A 178 -5.23 3.06 6.04
C GLY A 178 -4.90 4.04 4.92
N ILE A 179 -3.65 4.46 4.74
CA ILE A 179 -3.24 5.38 3.68
C ILE A 179 -2.30 4.67 2.72
N GLY A 180 -2.78 4.35 1.52
CA GLY A 180 -1.98 3.63 0.52
C GLY A 180 -1.11 4.55 -0.34
N MET A 181 -1.48 5.82 -0.51
CA MET A 181 -0.71 6.77 -1.31
C MET A 181 -0.74 8.14 -0.64
N ILE A 182 0.37 8.85 -0.65
CA ILE A 182 0.46 10.24 -0.20
C ILE A 182 0.88 11.13 -1.36
N LEU A 183 0.25 12.30 -1.47
CA LEU A 183 0.58 13.34 -2.42
C LEU A 183 1.08 14.57 -1.65
N ALA A 184 2.21 15.14 -2.04
CA ALA A 184 2.58 16.49 -1.64
C ALA A 184 2.07 17.48 -2.68
N VAL A 185 1.36 18.52 -2.23
CA VAL A 185 0.73 19.55 -3.07
C VAL A 185 0.99 20.96 -2.57
#